data_AF-A0A520BCW7-F1
#
_entry.id   AF-A0A520BCW7-F1
#
_cell.length_a   1.000
_cell.length_b   1.000
_cell.length_c   1.000
_cell.angle_alpha   90.00
_cell.angle_beta   90.00
_cell.angle_gamma   90.00
#
_symmetry.space_group_name_H-M   'P 1'
#
loop_
_entity.id
_entity.type
_entity.pdbx_description
1 polymer ?
#
loop_
_entity_poly.entity_id
_entity_poly.type
_entity_poly.pdbx_seq_one_letter_code
_entity_poly.pdbx_strand_id
1 'polypeptide(L)'
;MERLAEQIVDWHNRHPLARRIGVGDVHTIGVVALPFVRASAQAGGFAEPVLTETVSAFDELAGSPPASRWAVGSERLKVLPRLLRKWLHRTPRTQWRAFSEKFLPGLSASRIARFALAHGYAEPPAAPESRPWRVIVIDEKLSSAHPGWPFELYLMSAGVDVGSARTRVLSGRGIPSQIVGRRLWDPVRLGAAAAVLAAAVATCGAGASTGSGTW
;
A
#
# COMPACT_ATOMS: atom_id res chain seq x y z
N MET A 1 20.59 -12.45 2.91
CA MET A 1 19.87 -12.07 1.68
C MET A 1 18.51 -12.76 1.60
N GLU A 2 18.40 -13.99 2.11
CA GLU A 2 17.16 -14.76 2.15
C GLU A 2 15.97 -14.02 2.74
N ARG A 3 16.11 -13.35 3.90
CA ARG A 3 14.94 -12.77 4.59
C ARG A 3 14.07 -11.83 3.73
N LEU A 4 14.66 -11.00 2.88
CA LEU A 4 13.86 -10.13 1.99
C LEU A 4 13.27 -10.92 0.81
N ALA A 5 14.04 -11.85 0.25
CA ALA A 5 13.56 -12.70 -0.84
C ALA A 5 12.41 -13.60 -0.37
N GLU A 6 12.52 -14.22 0.80
CA GLU A 6 11.46 -14.97 1.49
C GLU A 6 10.22 -14.11 1.70
N GLN A 7 10.36 -12.90 2.23
CA GLN A 7 9.23 -11.99 2.41
C GLN A 7 8.56 -11.60 1.08
N ILE A 8 9.33 -11.45 -0.01
CA ILE A 8 8.79 -11.22 -1.36
C ILE A 8 8.02 -12.44 -1.85
N VAL A 9 8.58 -13.64 -1.67
CA VAL A 9 7.94 -14.91 -2.03
C VAL A 9 6.62 -15.07 -1.27
N ASP A 10 6.63 -14.88 0.05
CA ASP A 10 5.43 -14.94 0.90
C ASP A 10 4.40 -13.91 0.48
N TRP A 11 4.84 -12.66 0.28
CA TRP A 11 3.97 -11.62 -0.22
C TRP A 11 3.35 -12.02 -1.55
N HIS A 12 4.14 -12.54 -2.52
CA HIS A 12 3.69 -12.91 -3.87
C HIS A 12 2.72 -14.09 -3.85
N ASN A 13 3.05 -15.12 -3.09
CA ASN A 13 2.29 -16.35 -2.98
C ASN A 13 1.03 -16.19 -2.11
N ARG A 14 0.89 -15.11 -1.33
CA ARG A 14 -0.35 -14.83 -0.59
C ARG A 14 -1.59 -14.71 -1.47
N HIS A 15 -1.45 -14.34 -2.75
CA HIS A 15 -2.59 -14.19 -3.65
C HIS A 15 -2.91 -15.51 -4.38
N PRO A 16 -4.15 -16.03 -4.33
CA PRO A 16 -4.48 -17.34 -4.89
C PRO A 16 -4.26 -17.43 -6.41
N LEU A 17 -4.53 -16.35 -7.15
CA LEU A 17 -4.35 -16.28 -8.61
C LEU A 17 -2.89 -16.04 -9.04
N ALA A 18 -1.98 -15.74 -8.11
CA ALA A 18 -0.58 -15.52 -8.47
C ALA A 18 0.09 -16.84 -8.85
N ARG A 19 1.00 -16.76 -9.82
CA ARG A 19 1.94 -17.83 -10.13
C ARG A 19 2.79 -18.10 -8.89
N ARG A 20 3.07 -19.37 -8.61
CA ARG A 20 3.96 -19.75 -7.51
C ARG A 20 5.40 -19.42 -7.88
N ILE A 21 6.08 -18.74 -6.97
CA ILE A 21 7.49 -18.38 -7.11
C ILE A 21 8.26 -18.91 -5.90
N GLY A 22 9.55 -19.20 -6.09
CA GLY A 22 10.50 -19.55 -5.04
C GLY A 22 11.54 -18.45 -4.80
N VAL A 23 12.38 -18.63 -3.77
CA VAL A 23 13.47 -17.69 -3.44
C VAL A 23 14.45 -17.56 -4.61
N GLY A 24 14.68 -18.65 -5.35
CA GLY A 24 15.54 -18.68 -6.53
C GLY A 24 15.05 -17.83 -7.71
N ASP A 25 13.77 -17.44 -7.74
CA ASP A 25 13.20 -16.57 -8.78
C ASP A 25 13.38 -15.08 -8.47
N VAL A 26 13.86 -14.74 -7.26
CA VAL A 26 14.10 -13.36 -6.83
C VAL A 26 15.55 -12.98 -7.11
N HIS A 27 15.74 -11.98 -7.97
CA HIS A 27 17.05 -11.57 -8.47
C HIS A 27 17.28 -10.06 -8.35
N THR A 28 18.54 -9.63 -8.47
CA THR A 28 18.93 -8.20 -8.52
C THR A 28 18.28 -7.36 -7.42
N ILE A 29 18.59 -7.71 -6.16
CA ILE A 29 18.19 -6.92 -5.00
C ILE A 29 19.08 -5.67 -4.92
N GLY A 30 18.46 -4.49 -5.02
CA GLY A 30 19.15 -3.20 -5.06
C GLY A 30 18.46 -2.14 -4.21
N VAL A 31 19.02 -0.94 -4.20
CA VAL A 31 18.45 0.25 -3.54
C VAL A 31 18.01 1.25 -4.60
N VAL A 32 16.85 1.88 -4.39
CA VAL A 32 16.37 3.00 -5.21
C VAL A 32 16.26 4.23 -4.33
N ALA A 33 16.97 5.30 -4.72
CA ALA A 33 16.88 6.61 -4.08
C ALA A 33 15.84 7.46 -4.81
N LEU A 34 14.89 8.01 -4.05
CA LEU A 34 13.76 8.78 -4.57
C LEU A 34 13.80 10.22 -4.07
N PRO A 35 13.83 11.22 -4.95
CA PRO A 35 13.89 12.61 -4.52
C PRO A 35 12.52 13.18 -4.12
N PHE A 36 12.51 13.92 -3.03
CA PHE A 36 11.36 14.63 -2.47
C PHE A 36 11.75 16.05 -2.05
N VAL A 37 10.73 16.89 -1.85
CA VAL A 37 10.85 18.23 -1.27
C VAL A 37 9.96 18.30 -0.03
N ARG A 38 10.45 18.89 1.06
CA ARG A 38 9.67 19.14 2.29
C ARG A 38 9.62 20.62 2.65
N ALA A 39 8.46 21.09 3.10
CA ALA A 39 8.30 22.44 3.62
C ALA A 39 9.02 22.55 4.98
N SER A 40 10.23 23.12 4.97
CA SER A 40 11.16 23.36 6.10
C SER A 40 11.67 22.13 6.89
N ALA A 41 12.87 22.26 7.45
CA ALA A 41 13.60 21.17 8.11
C ALA A 41 13.09 20.82 9.53
N GLN A 42 12.09 21.55 10.04
CA GLN A 42 11.61 21.46 11.43
C GLN A 42 10.24 20.78 11.62
N ALA A 43 9.62 20.22 10.57
CA ALA A 43 8.33 19.51 10.70
C ALA A 43 8.49 18.00 11.03
N GLY A 44 9.63 17.62 11.59
CA GLY A 44 9.89 16.34 12.22
C GLY A 44 10.34 16.55 13.66
N GLY A 45 9.66 17.45 14.38
CA GLY A 45 9.77 17.48 15.83
C GLY A 45 9.48 16.08 16.34
N PHE A 46 10.40 15.54 17.14
CA PHE A 46 10.13 14.44 18.04
C PHE A 46 8.81 14.74 18.76
N ALA A 47 7.71 14.16 18.28
CA ALA A 47 6.58 13.88 19.15
C ALA A 47 7.05 12.72 20.00
N GLU A 48 7.80 13.03 21.05
CA GLU A 48 7.92 12.16 22.21
C GLU A 48 6.48 11.80 22.59
N PRO A 49 6.08 10.52 22.53
CA PRO A 49 4.76 10.14 22.98
C PRO A 49 4.71 10.45 24.48
N VAL A 50 4.08 11.58 24.81
CA VAL A 50 3.67 11.90 26.16
C VAL A 50 2.73 10.78 26.61
N LEU A 51 3.27 9.88 27.41
CA LEU A 51 2.58 8.76 28.05
C LEU A 51 1.63 9.30 29.13
N THR A 52 0.50 9.90 28.73
CA THR A 52 -0.51 10.33 29.72
C THR A 52 -1.97 10.00 29.36
N GLU A 53 -2.23 9.15 28.37
CA GLU A 53 -3.60 8.70 28.05
C GLU A 53 -3.93 7.27 28.51
N THR A 54 -3.22 6.72 29.51
CA THR A 54 -3.48 5.36 30.01
C THR A 54 -4.35 5.28 31.28
N VAL A 55 -4.86 6.38 31.85
CA VAL A 55 -5.67 6.29 33.07
C VAL A 55 -6.86 7.26 33.05
N SER A 56 -7.89 6.94 32.28
CA SER A 56 -9.26 7.48 32.48
C SER A 56 -10.36 6.65 31.82
N ALA A 57 -10.02 5.65 30.99
CA ALA A 57 -11.00 4.79 30.34
C ALA A 57 -11.49 3.60 31.20
N PHE A 58 -11.04 3.45 32.45
CA PHE A 58 -11.35 2.27 33.27
C PHE A 58 -12.45 2.49 34.32
N ASP A 59 -12.94 3.73 34.49
CA ASP A 59 -13.93 4.07 35.54
C ASP A 59 -15.35 4.34 34.99
N GLU A 60 -15.58 4.07 33.70
CA GLU A 60 -16.90 4.21 33.06
C GLU A 60 -17.60 2.85 32.89
N LEU A 61 -17.23 1.87 33.73
CA LEU A 61 -17.80 0.52 33.78
C LEU A 61 -18.76 0.36 34.96
N ALA A 62 -19.61 1.35 35.20
CA ALA A 62 -20.66 1.28 36.21
C ALA A 62 -21.98 1.88 35.69
N GLY A 63 -22.82 1.00 35.15
CA GLY A 63 -24.26 1.19 35.11
C GLY A 63 -24.85 1.65 33.77
N SER A 64 -25.45 0.72 33.04
CA SER A 64 -26.67 1.01 32.27
C SER A 64 -27.49 -0.26 31.95
N PRO A 65 -28.84 -0.19 32.03
CA PRO A 65 -29.76 -1.31 31.86
C PRO A 65 -29.90 -1.77 30.39
N PRO A 66 -30.43 -2.98 30.11
CA PRO A 66 -30.48 -3.52 28.75
C PRO A 66 -31.37 -2.69 27.82
N ALA A 67 -30.76 -2.07 26.81
CA ALA A 67 -31.44 -1.30 25.77
C ALA A 67 -32.14 -2.23 24.76
N SER A 68 -33.37 -1.87 24.41
CA SER A 68 -34.24 -2.59 23.48
C SER A 68 -33.69 -2.62 22.05
N ARG A 69 -34.12 -3.63 21.27
CA ARG A 69 -33.63 -3.99 19.92
C ARG A 69 -33.71 -2.87 18.86
N TRP A 70 -34.38 -1.77 19.17
CA TRP A 70 -34.52 -0.59 18.30
C TRP A 70 -33.44 0.49 18.52
N ALA A 71 -32.69 0.43 19.64
CA ALA A 71 -31.60 1.37 19.93
C ALA A 71 -30.33 1.14 19.08
N VAL A 72 -30.12 -0.09 18.61
CA VAL A 72 -28.95 -0.50 17.80
C VAL A 72 -28.97 0.12 16.39
N GLY A 73 -30.15 0.45 15.86
CA GLY A 73 -30.30 1.09 14.55
C GLY A 73 -29.87 2.55 14.53
N SER A 74 -30.17 3.30 15.60
CA SER A 74 -29.89 4.73 15.70
C SER A 74 -28.43 5.07 16.03
N GLU A 75 -27.64 4.13 16.58
CA GLU A 75 -26.21 4.35 16.83
C GLU A 75 -25.38 4.34 15.55
N ARG A 76 -25.76 3.56 14.53
CA ARG A 76 -25.04 3.51 13.24
C ARG A 76 -25.09 4.84 12.48
N LEU A 77 -26.14 5.65 12.68
CA LEU A 77 -26.27 6.98 12.07
C LEU A 77 -25.41 8.06 12.74
N LYS A 78 -24.96 7.86 13.98
CA LYS A 78 -24.05 8.80 14.69
C LYS A 78 -22.57 8.65 14.28
N VAL A 79 -22.20 7.62 13.52
CA VAL A 79 -20.82 7.38 13.04
C VAL A 79 -20.51 8.13 11.74
N LEU A 80 -21.54 8.46 10.95
CA LEU A 80 -21.41 9.23 9.70
C LEU A 80 -20.71 10.59 9.85
N PRO A 81 -21.05 11.47 10.82
CA PRO A 81 -20.43 12.78 10.94
C PRO A 81 -18.95 12.73 11.36
N ARG A 82 -18.50 11.65 12.03
CA ARG A 82 -17.09 11.47 12.40
C ARG A 82 -16.20 11.13 11.20
N LEU A 83 -16.70 10.33 10.26
CA LEU A 83 -16.01 10.02 9.01
C LEU A 83 -15.93 11.25 8.09
N LEU A 84 -16.99 12.07 8.04
CA LEU A 84 -16.98 13.33 7.30
C LEU A 84 -16.01 14.37 7.89
N ARG A 85 -15.96 14.55 9.21
CA ARG A 85 -14.96 15.42 9.87
C ARG A 85 -13.53 14.97 9.60
N LYS A 86 -13.27 13.67 9.64
CA LYS A 86 -11.94 13.11 9.32
C LYS A 86 -11.53 13.33 7.86
N TRP A 87 -12.52 13.43 6.96
CA TRP A 87 -12.29 13.77 5.55
C TRP A 87 -12.04 15.27 5.33
N LEU A 88 -12.71 16.13 6.12
CA LEU A 88 -12.52 17.59 6.08
C LEU A 88 -11.20 18.05 6.70
N HIS A 89 -10.70 17.37 7.74
CA HIS A 89 -9.40 17.68 8.34
C HIS A 89 -8.26 16.95 7.63
N ARG A 90 -8.12 17.17 6.31
CA ARG A 90 -6.92 16.78 5.58
C ARG A 90 -5.75 17.62 6.09
N THR A 91 -4.90 17.01 6.92
CA THR A 91 -3.63 17.61 7.33
C THR A 91 -2.89 18.12 6.09
N PRO A 92 -2.42 19.37 6.09
CA PRO A 92 -1.70 19.92 4.94
C PRO A 92 -0.50 19.01 4.62
N ARG A 93 -0.32 18.69 3.34
CA ARG A 93 0.82 17.89 2.89
C ARG A 93 2.09 18.72 3.11
N THR A 94 3.05 18.19 3.84
CA THR A 94 4.35 18.83 4.08
C THR A 94 5.47 18.26 3.20
N GLN A 95 5.17 17.21 2.43
CA GLN A 95 6.12 16.47 1.60
C GLN A 95 5.56 16.20 0.20
N TRP A 96 6.37 16.52 -0.81
CA TRP A 96 6.04 16.40 -2.22
C TRP A 96 7.12 15.64 -2.98
N ARG A 97 6.67 14.90 -3.99
CA ARG A 97 7.51 14.11 -4.87
C ARG A 97 8.21 15.02 -5.87
N ALA A 98 9.52 14.88 -6.02
CA ALA A 98 10.32 15.66 -6.97
C ALA A 98 10.82 14.83 -8.16
N PHE A 99 10.16 13.72 -8.49
CA PHE A 99 10.44 12.89 -9.68
C PHE A 99 9.17 12.62 -10.45
N SER A 100 9.23 12.50 -11.78
CA SER A 100 8.12 12.03 -12.62
C SER A 100 8.35 10.67 -13.27
N GLU A 101 9.58 10.16 -13.23
CA GLU A 101 10.01 8.94 -13.89
C GLU A 101 9.18 7.71 -13.50
N LYS A 102 8.73 6.97 -14.53
CA LYS A 102 8.06 5.67 -14.36
C LYS A 102 9.07 4.55 -14.55
N PHE A 103 9.77 4.20 -13.47
CA PHE A 103 10.84 3.20 -13.52
C PHE A 103 10.41 1.76 -13.18
N LEU A 104 9.17 1.56 -12.70
CA LEU A 104 8.59 0.22 -12.47
C LEU A 104 7.36 -0.01 -13.33
N PRO A 105 7.29 -1.13 -14.08
CA PRO A 105 6.09 -1.49 -14.81
C PRO A 105 4.94 -1.79 -13.84
N GLY A 106 3.75 -1.28 -14.16
CA GLY A 106 2.54 -1.49 -13.35
C GLY A 106 2.40 -0.60 -12.11
N LEU A 107 3.38 0.24 -11.78
CA LEU A 107 3.27 1.25 -10.72
C LEU A 107 3.40 2.66 -11.31
N SER A 108 2.49 3.56 -10.92
CA SER A 108 2.63 4.98 -11.24
C SER A 108 3.59 5.65 -10.28
N ALA A 109 4.27 6.71 -10.72
CA ALA A 109 5.18 7.47 -9.88
C ALA A 109 4.50 8.03 -8.62
N SER A 110 3.22 8.42 -8.69
CA SER A 110 2.43 8.83 -7.52
C SER A 110 2.19 7.69 -6.52
N ARG A 111 1.99 6.46 -7.00
CA ARG A 111 1.82 5.28 -6.13
C ARG A 111 3.15 4.93 -5.45
N ILE A 112 4.26 5.00 -6.18
CA ILE A 112 5.61 4.83 -5.64
C ILE A 112 5.89 5.89 -4.59
N ALA A 113 5.59 7.15 -4.86
CA ALA A 113 5.81 8.23 -3.91
C ALA A 113 4.97 8.07 -2.65
N ARG A 114 3.69 7.70 -2.76
CA ARG A 114 2.85 7.42 -1.59
C ARG A 114 3.43 6.27 -0.75
N PHE A 115 3.91 5.23 -1.41
CA PHE A 115 4.53 4.09 -0.75
C PHE A 115 5.85 4.48 -0.06
N ALA A 116 6.69 5.27 -0.72
CA ALA A 116 7.94 5.78 -0.15
C ALA A 116 7.69 6.71 1.05
N LEU A 117 6.71 7.62 0.99
CA LEU A 117 6.38 8.47 2.14
C LEU A 117 5.87 7.65 3.33
N ALA A 118 5.17 6.54 3.08
CA ALA A 118 4.67 5.67 4.14
C ALA A 118 5.76 4.74 4.70
N HIS A 119 6.62 4.18 3.85
CA HIS A 119 7.50 3.05 4.20
C HIS A 119 8.96 3.22 3.76
N GLY A 120 9.34 4.35 3.19
CA GLY A 120 10.72 4.63 2.79
C GLY A 120 11.66 4.70 3.99
N TYR A 121 12.91 4.32 3.76
CA TYR A 121 13.99 4.55 4.72
C TYR A 121 14.52 5.97 4.54
N ALA A 122 14.78 6.67 5.65
CA ALA A 122 15.41 7.99 5.61
C ALA A 122 16.92 7.89 5.34
N GLU A 123 17.53 6.78 5.78
CA GLU A 123 18.92 6.43 5.52
C GLU A 123 18.98 5.19 4.61
N PRO A 124 20.02 5.04 3.78
CA PRO A 124 20.12 3.92 2.87
C PRO A 124 20.26 2.59 3.64
N PRO A 125 19.40 1.59 3.37
CA PRO A 125 19.39 0.31 4.12
C PRO A 125 20.54 -0.65 3.74
N ALA A 126 21.38 -0.29 2.78
CA ALA A 126 22.55 -1.05 2.34
C ALA A 126 23.53 -0.08 1.67
N ALA A 127 24.83 -0.30 1.80
CA ALA A 127 25.84 0.59 1.23
C ALA A 127 25.95 0.45 -0.31
N PRO A 128 26.38 1.49 -1.05
CA PRO A 128 26.54 1.49 -2.51
C PRO A 128 27.39 0.36 -3.07
N GLU A 129 28.45 0.00 -2.37
CA GLU A 129 29.38 -1.06 -2.74
C GLU A 129 28.79 -2.46 -2.58
N SER A 130 27.78 -2.61 -1.73
CA SER A 130 27.19 -3.91 -1.41
C SER A 130 26.09 -4.35 -2.39
N ARG A 131 25.43 -3.40 -3.06
CA ARG A 131 24.24 -3.64 -3.88
C ARG A 131 24.16 -2.66 -5.04
N PRO A 132 23.49 -3.03 -6.15
CA PRO A 132 23.20 -2.07 -7.20
C PRO A 132 22.30 -0.94 -6.68
N TRP A 133 22.68 0.29 -7.01
CA TRP A 133 21.92 1.50 -6.67
C TRP A 133 21.34 2.15 -7.91
N ARG A 134 20.12 2.65 -7.78
CA ARG A 134 19.48 3.48 -8.80
C ARG A 134 19.01 4.78 -8.17
N VAL A 135 19.61 5.88 -8.60
CA VAL A 135 19.17 7.23 -8.24
C VAL A 135 18.14 7.68 -9.27
N ILE A 136 16.95 8.04 -8.82
CA ILE A 136 15.91 8.58 -9.70
C ILE A 136 16.16 10.07 -9.91
N VAL A 137 16.10 10.49 -11.18
CA VAL A 137 16.41 11.87 -11.57
C VAL A 137 15.36 12.83 -11.02
N ILE A 138 15.84 13.97 -10.53
CA ILE A 138 15.00 15.07 -10.07
C ILE A 138 14.30 15.70 -11.28
N ASP A 139 12.98 15.78 -11.21
CA ASP A 139 12.16 16.60 -12.10
C ASP A 139 12.15 18.03 -11.58
N GLU A 140 12.93 18.90 -12.22
CA GLU A 140 13.10 20.30 -11.83
C GLU A 140 11.77 21.04 -11.70
N LYS A 141 10.81 20.78 -12.61
CA LYS A 141 9.50 21.43 -12.60
C LYS A 141 8.70 21.05 -11.34
N LEU A 142 8.75 19.77 -10.96
CA LEU A 142 8.08 19.31 -9.73
C LEU A 142 8.82 19.76 -8.47
N SER A 143 10.15 19.84 -8.53
CA SER A 143 10.98 20.32 -7.42
C SER A 143 10.74 21.81 -7.15
N SER A 144 10.66 22.64 -8.18
CA SER A 144 10.47 24.09 -8.06
C SER A 144 9.02 24.50 -7.77
N ALA A 145 8.05 23.59 -7.97
CA ALA A 145 6.64 23.86 -7.71
C ALA A 145 6.32 24.07 -6.22
N HIS A 146 7.21 23.64 -5.32
CA HIS A 146 7.02 23.75 -3.88
C HIS A 146 8.27 24.35 -3.22
N PRO A 147 8.12 25.40 -2.39
CA PRO A 147 9.24 25.89 -1.59
C PRO A 147 9.59 24.85 -0.52
N GLY A 148 10.86 24.46 -0.44
CA GLY A 148 11.29 23.47 0.54
C GLY A 148 12.71 22.96 0.36
N TRP A 149 13.09 22.06 1.26
CA TRP A 149 14.41 21.42 1.24
C TRP A 149 14.32 20.07 0.52
N PRO A 150 15.23 19.79 -0.42
CA PRO A 150 15.32 18.48 -1.05
C PRO A 150 15.78 17.44 -0.02
N PHE A 151 15.21 16.25 -0.11
CA PHE A 151 15.63 15.08 0.65
C PHE A 151 15.35 13.82 -0.15
N GLU A 152 15.98 12.70 0.24
CA GLU A 152 15.79 11.42 -0.41
C GLU A 152 15.09 10.43 0.53
N LEU A 153 14.28 9.56 -0.07
CA LEU A 153 13.79 8.36 0.58
C LEU A 153 14.27 7.14 -0.18
N TYR A 154 14.73 6.15 0.55
CA TYR A 154 15.29 4.93 -0.02
C TYR A 154 14.28 3.80 0.06
N LEU A 155 14.21 3.00 -1.00
CA LEU A 155 13.47 1.75 -1.05
C LEU A 155 14.38 0.62 -1.50
N MET A 156 14.17 -0.57 -0.95
CA MET A 156 14.74 -1.79 -1.51
C MET A 156 13.97 -2.13 -2.80
N SER A 157 14.65 -2.63 -3.82
CA SER A 157 14.04 -3.14 -5.04
C SER A 157 14.52 -4.57 -5.32
N ALA A 158 13.67 -5.38 -5.93
CA ALA A 158 14.03 -6.73 -6.35
C ALA A 158 13.35 -7.06 -7.68
N GLY A 159 14.10 -7.67 -8.60
CA GLY A 159 13.56 -8.33 -9.78
C GLY A 159 13.00 -9.69 -9.41
N VAL A 160 11.93 -10.10 -10.08
CA VAL A 160 11.34 -11.43 -9.96
C VAL A 160 11.10 -11.95 -11.37
N ASP A 161 11.77 -13.05 -11.71
CA ASP A 161 11.78 -13.63 -13.05
C ASP A 161 11.31 -15.10 -12.97
N VAL A 162 10.23 -15.44 -13.70
CA VAL A 162 9.65 -16.79 -13.67
C VAL A 162 9.24 -17.21 -15.08
N GLY A 163 10.05 -18.10 -15.68
CA GLY A 163 9.92 -18.44 -17.10
C GLY A 163 10.11 -17.20 -17.97
N SER A 164 9.16 -16.90 -18.84
CA SER A 164 9.16 -15.68 -19.68
C SER A 164 8.60 -14.43 -19.00
N ALA A 165 8.08 -14.54 -17.77
CA ALA A 165 7.42 -13.44 -17.08
C ALA A 165 8.36 -12.74 -16.10
N ARG A 166 8.51 -11.42 -16.25
CA ARG A 166 9.37 -10.57 -15.41
C ARG A 166 8.56 -9.47 -14.73
N THR A 167 8.85 -9.23 -13.46
CA THR A 167 8.33 -8.09 -12.71
C THR A 167 9.40 -7.55 -11.77
N ARG A 168 9.20 -6.31 -11.30
CA ARG A 168 10.05 -5.71 -10.27
C ARG A 168 9.17 -5.20 -9.15
N VAL A 169 9.61 -5.44 -7.93
CA VAL A 169 8.91 -5.07 -6.71
C VAL A 169 9.76 -4.10 -5.90
N LEU A 170 9.09 -3.28 -5.09
CA LEU A 170 9.70 -2.40 -4.11
C LEU A 170 9.35 -2.90 -2.71
N SER A 171 10.31 -2.76 -1.80
CA SER A 171 10.16 -3.06 -0.39
C SER A 171 10.61 -1.86 0.46
N GLY A 172 9.84 -1.58 1.50
CA GLY A 172 10.11 -0.52 2.47
C GLY A 172 10.12 -1.05 3.90
N ARG A 173 10.36 -0.16 4.85
CA ARG A 173 10.37 -0.44 6.29
C ARG A 173 9.06 -1.08 6.78
N GLY A 174 9.19 -1.92 7.79
CA GLY A 174 8.08 -2.62 8.44
C GLY A 174 8.50 -4.00 8.94
N ILE A 175 7.73 -4.58 9.86
CA ILE A 175 7.89 -5.97 10.30
C ILE A 175 6.54 -6.67 10.11
N PRO A 176 6.36 -7.52 9.09
CA PRO A 176 7.30 -7.78 7.98
C PRO A 176 7.45 -6.56 7.05
N SER A 177 8.50 -6.56 6.20
CA SER A 177 8.73 -5.47 5.25
C SER A 177 7.50 -5.25 4.38
N GLN A 178 7.15 -3.98 4.16
CA GLN A 178 6.02 -3.66 3.31
C GLN A 178 6.45 -3.77 1.86
N ILE A 179 5.64 -4.41 1.01
CA ILE A 179 6.01 -4.74 -0.38
C ILE A 179 4.92 -4.26 -1.34
N VAL A 180 5.35 -3.60 -2.41
CA VAL A 180 4.48 -3.15 -3.50
C VAL A 180 5.08 -3.52 -4.86
N GLY A 181 4.23 -3.93 -5.78
CA GLY A 181 4.63 -4.31 -7.12
C GLY A 181 3.52 -5.03 -7.86
N ARG A 182 3.75 -5.32 -9.13
CA ARG A 182 2.84 -6.15 -9.93
C ARG A 182 3.13 -7.63 -9.63
N ARG A 183 2.08 -8.38 -9.32
CA ARG A 183 2.14 -9.84 -9.20
C ARG A 183 2.16 -10.49 -10.57
N LEU A 184 2.78 -11.66 -10.67
CA LEU A 184 2.75 -12.47 -11.87
C LEU A 184 1.54 -13.38 -11.74
N TRP A 185 0.58 -13.22 -12.64
CA TRP A 185 -0.65 -14.01 -12.60
C TRP A 185 -0.46 -15.34 -13.33
N ASP A 186 -1.08 -16.39 -12.81
CA ASP A 186 -1.14 -17.68 -13.47
C ASP A 186 -2.31 -17.66 -14.48
N PRO A 187 -2.05 -17.76 -15.81
CA PRO A 187 -3.10 -17.70 -16.82
C PRO A 187 -4.14 -18.82 -16.65
N VAL A 188 -3.74 -20.00 -16.17
CA VAL A 188 -4.67 -21.12 -15.95
C VAL A 188 -5.63 -20.78 -14.81
N ARG A 189 -5.10 -20.23 -13.70
CA ARG A 189 -5.95 -19.82 -12.56
C ARG A 189 -6.84 -18.64 -12.88
N LEU A 190 -6.35 -17.69 -13.68
CA LEU A 190 -7.17 -16.59 -14.19
C LEU A 190 -8.31 -17.10 -15.07
N GLY A 191 -8.03 -18.04 -15.99
CA GLY A 191 -9.03 -18.66 -16.85
C GLY A 191 -10.09 -19.41 -16.05
N ALA A 192 -9.67 -20.22 -15.06
CA ALA A 192 -10.59 -20.92 -14.17
C ALA A 192 -11.47 -19.96 -13.36
N ALA A 193 -10.90 -18.89 -12.78
CA ALA A 193 -11.66 -17.89 -12.04
C ALA A 193 -12.67 -17.14 -12.93
N ALA A 194 -12.29 -16.82 -14.16
CA ALA A 194 -13.19 -16.20 -15.14
C ALA A 194 -14.34 -17.14 -15.53
N ALA A 195 -14.06 -18.43 -15.73
CA ALA A 195 -15.08 -19.43 -16.05
C ALA A 195 -16.10 -19.60 -14.91
N VAL A 196 -15.63 -19.64 -13.66
CA VAL A 196 -16.51 -19.68 -12.47
C VAL A 196 -17.38 -18.42 -12.39
N LEU A 197 -16.81 -17.24 -12.64
CA LEU A 197 -17.57 -16.00 -12.65
C LEU A 197 -18.62 -15.97 -13.76
N ALA A 198 -18.28 -16.43 -14.97
CA ALA A 198 -19.21 -16.51 -16.09
C ALA A 198 -20.38 -17.47 -15.80
N ALA A 199 -20.09 -18.64 -15.22
CA ALA A 199 -21.12 -19.60 -14.81
C ALA A 199 -22.05 -19.01 -13.73
N ALA A 200 -21.51 -18.28 -12.75
CA ALA A 200 -22.30 -17.61 -11.72
C ALA A 200 -23.20 -16.49 -12.29
N VAL A 201 -22.70 -15.72 -13.27
CA VAL A 201 -23.52 -14.70 -13.96
C VAL A 201 -24.63 -15.36 -14.79
N ALA A 202 -24.36 -16.47 -15.48
CA ALA A 202 -25.34 -17.18 -16.27
C ALA A 202 -26.49 -17.76 -15.40
N THR A 203 -26.17 -18.32 -14.23
CA THR A 203 -27.19 -18.85 -13.31
C THR A 203 -28.01 -17.74 -12.64
N CYS A 204 -27.41 -16.59 -12.33
CA CYS A 204 -28.15 -15.44 -11.80
C CYS A 204 -29.02 -14.74 -12.86
N GLY A 205 -28.58 -14.70 -14.13
CA GLY A 205 -29.35 -14.12 -15.23
C GLY A 205 -30.57 -14.96 -15.63
N ALA A 206 -30.46 -16.29 -15.56
CA ALA A 206 -31.56 -17.19 -15.89
C ALA A 206 -32.71 -17.19 -14.85
N GLY A 207 -32.45 -16.77 -13.61
CA GLY A 207 -33.48 -16.68 -12.56
C GLY A 207 -34.41 -15.48 -12.66
N ALA A 208 -34.09 -14.49 -13.50
CA ALA A 208 -34.87 -13.24 -13.62
C ALA A 208 -35.89 -13.26 -14.78
N SER A 209 -35.89 -14.27 -15.64
CA SER A 209 -36.71 -14.30 -16.87
C SER A 209 -37.97 -15.18 -16.79
N THR A 210 -38.33 -15.73 -15.62
CA THR A 210 -39.47 -16.66 -15.46
C THR A 210 -40.75 -16.03 -14.89
N GLY A 211 -40.86 -14.70 -14.87
CA GLY A 211 -42.00 -13.97 -14.31
C GLY A 211 -42.76 -13.07 -15.28
N SER A 212 -43.19 -13.58 -16.44
CA SER A 212 -44.17 -12.87 -17.28
C SER A 212 -45.16 -13.87 -17.88
N GLY A 213 -46.26 -14.07 -17.16
CA GLY A 213 -47.41 -14.82 -17.69
C GLY A 213 -48.54 -14.89 -16.68
N THR A 214 -49.52 -13.98 -16.85
CA THR A 214 -50.97 -14.22 -17.08
C THR A 214 -51.81 -13.16 -16.36
N TRP A 215 -52.46 -12.30 -17.15
CA TRP A 215 -53.70 -11.60 -16.81
C TRP A 215 -54.76 -12.05 -17.81
#